data_AF-A0A818DPI6-F1
#
_entry.id   AF-A0A818DPI6-F1
#
_cell.length_a   1.000
_cell.length_b   1.000
_cell.length_c   1.000
_cell.angle_alpha   90.00
_cell.angle_beta   90.00
_cell.angle_gamma   90.00
#
_symmetry.space_group_name_H-M   'P 1'
#
loop_
_entity.id
_entity.type
_entity.pdbx_description
1 polymer ?
#
loop_
_entity_poly.entity_id
_entity_poly.type
_entity_poly.pdbx_seq_one_letter_code
_entity_poly.pdbx_strand_id
1 'polypeptide(L)'
;MKSLFTYLLFITSVNGQSPCDEVSFVDRAGWGAREPTSITNLTEKPLSFYVIHHTYSPPNCYDDISCIQRVKSVQDYHQLDQGWVDIGYHFLVGENGKVYEGRGWDRQAAHSIGWNDNSYGICIIGNFTVAPPNDKALNAVRLWIRCGIIRGNVKENYYIITHLQSQRPGYTECPGNGTFNVVNKWPRFCSFQNYGANLTSNQTQVSLALDFCEKKFNLLSSAATSLFMPIILFQLFGQSPCDEVSFVDRAGWGAREPTSITNLTGKPLSFYVIHHSYQPPNCYDDTSCIQRVKAIQDLHQLDRGWVDIGYHFLVGENGKVYEGRGWDRQGAHAPEWNNDAYGICIIGDFRTAPPNEKALSAVYSWIRCGIARGHVKKDYHIITHRQSQRPSYTECPGDGTFNVVNKWSRFCSFQNSGANLTANETRISLALDFCKKELKSNFCEKELNLSPSASIHLFMPILLLIYFF
;
A
#
# COMPACT_ATOMS: atom_id res chain seq x y z
N MET A 1 -21.79 -26.00 -30.12
CA MET A 1 -20.66 -25.49 -30.93
C MET A 1 -19.73 -24.71 -30.01
N LYS A 2 -18.47 -25.13 -29.95
CA LYS A 2 -17.41 -24.51 -29.16
C LYS A 2 -17.16 -23.08 -29.67
N SER A 3 -17.13 -22.08 -28.79
CA SER A 3 -16.53 -20.79 -29.10
C SER A 3 -15.39 -20.56 -28.11
N LEU A 4 -14.17 -20.81 -28.60
CA LEU A 4 -12.94 -20.32 -27.98
C LEU A 4 -12.98 -18.79 -28.02
N PHE A 5 -12.83 -18.14 -26.87
CA PHE A 5 -12.30 -16.77 -26.81
C PHE A 5 -11.04 -16.81 -25.96
N THR A 6 -9.93 -17.08 -26.63
CA THR A 6 -8.59 -16.89 -26.14
C THR A 6 -8.36 -15.39 -26.00
N TYR A 7 -8.44 -14.85 -24.79
CA TYR A 7 -7.97 -13.48 -24.53
C TYR A 7 -6.47 -13.53 -24.28
N LEU A 8 -5.69 -13.14 -25.30
CA LEU A 8 -4.29 -12.75 -25.12
C LEU A 8 -4.26 -11.46 -24.29
N LEU A 9 -3.78 -11.55 -23.05
CA LEU A 9 -3.39 -10.38 -22.27
C LEU A 9 -1.99 -9.96 -22.74
N PHE A 10 -1.92 -8.84 -23.44
CA PHE A 10 -0.68 -8.11 -23.63
C PHE A 10 -0.19 -7.58 -22.26
N ILE A 11 0.79 -8.27 -21.67
CA ILE A 11 1.60 -7.71 -20.60
C ILE A 11 2.68 -6.86 -21.28
N THR A 12 2.49 -5.54 -21.34
CA THR A 12 3.61 -4.62 -21.53
C THR A 12 4.06 -4.12 -20.16
N SER A 13 5.05 -4.78 -19.58
CA SER A 13 5.77 -4.33 -18.39
C SER A 13 6.72 -3.19 -18.76
N VAL A 14 6.56 -2.01 -18.14
CA VAL A 14 7.66 -1.03 -17.98
C VAL A 14 7.56 -0.34 -16.61
N ASN A 15 8.14 -1.01 -15.61
CA ASN A 15 8.79 -0.55 -14.37
C ASN A 15 8.15 0.57 -13.51
N GLY A 16 7.14 0.20 -12.73
CA GLY A 16 6.80 0.81 -11.44
C GLY A 16 7.10 -0.19 -10.33
N GLN A 17 8.00 0.13 -9.40
CA GLN A 17 8.46 -0.84 -8.40
C GLN A 17 7.31 -1.26 -7.50
N SER A 18 7.12 -2.57 -7.40
CA SER A 18 6.01 -3.19 -6.70
C SER A 18 6.29 -3.19 -5.19
N PRO A 19 5.28 -3.02 -4.31
CA PRO A 19 5.37 -3.42 -2.90
C PRO A 19 6.01 -4.79 -2.65
N CYS A 20 6.02 -5.69 -3.64
CA CYS A 20 6.76 -6.94 -3.61
C CYS A 20 8.28 -6.78 -3.52
N ASP A 21 8.83 -5.70 -4.06
CA ASP A 21 10.27 -5.46 -4.15
C ASP A 21 10.81 -4.78 -2.88
N GLU A 22 9.92 -4.20 -2.06
CA GLU A 22 10.25 -3.66 -0.72
C GLU A 22 10.30 -4.76 0.35
N VAL A 23 9.77 -5.94 0.07
CA VAL A 23 9.78 -7.05 1.01
C VAL A 23 11.15 -7.72 1.00
N SER A 24 11.82 -7.69 2.15
CA SER A 24 12.99 -8.54 2.40
C SER A 24 12.54 -10.00 2.50
N PHE A 25 12.50 -10.67 1.34
CA PHE A 25 12.05 -12.05 1.20
C PHE A 25 13.24 -13.02 1.23
N VAL A 26 13.09 -14.10 1.99
CA VAL A 26 14.04 -15.20 2.05
C VAL A 26 13.33 -16.44 1.53
N ASP A 27 13.71 -16.87 0.33
CA ASP A 27 13.16 -18.07 -0.29
C ASP A 27 13.61 -19.34 0.44
N ARG A 28 13.00 -20.48 0.08
CA ARG A 28 13.33 -21.79 0.69
C ARG A 28 14.82 -22.12 0.66
N ALA A 29 15.51 -21.82 -0.43
CA ALA A 29 16.94 -22.06 -0.55
C ALA A 29 17.75 -21.17 0.40
N GLY A 30 17.39 -19.90 0.52
CA GLY A 30 18.08 -18.90 1.32
C GLY A 30 18.07 -19.18 2.82
N TRP A 31 16.99 -19.79 3.35
CA TRP A 31 16.98 -20.26 4.74
C TRP A 31 17.35 -21.73 4.87
N GLY A 32 17.70 -22.43 3.79
CA GLY A 32 18.17 -23.82 3.81
C GLY A 32 17.07 -24.83 4.17
N ALA A 33 15.92 -24.71 3.52
CA ALA A 33 14.78 -25.61 3.68
C ALA A 33 15.09 -27.05 3.26
N ARG A 34 14.55 -28.01 4.01
CA ARG A 34 14.40 -29.39 3.53
C ARG A 34 13.33 -29.41 2.42
N GLU A 35 13.47 -30.33 1.47
CA GLU A 35 12.44 -30.58 0.46
C GLU A 35 11.14 -31.11 1.10
N PRO A 36 9.97 -30.76 0.55
CA PRO A 36 8.70 -31.34 0.98
C PRO A 36 8.67 -32.83 0.57
N THR A 37 8.08 -33.69 1.41
CA THR A 37 7.98 -35.13 1.11
C THR A 37 6.95 -35.43 0.03
N SER A 38 6.00 -34.53 -0.19
CA SER A 38 5.08 -34.51 -1.33
C SER A 38 4.55 -33.10 -1.56
N ILE A 39 4.02 -32.84 -2.76
CA ILE A 39 3.49 -31.52 -3.14
C ILE A 39 2.02 -31.68 -3.53
N THR A 40 1.16 -30.91 -2.85
CA THR A 40 -0.23 -30.69 -3.26
C THR A 40 -0.38 -29.22 -3.63
N ASN A 41 -0.80 -28.96 -4.87
CA ASN A 41 -1.02 -27.59 -5.35
C ASN A 41 -2.40 -27.07 -4.92
N LEU A 42 -2.51 -25.76 -4.74
CA LEU A 42 -3.81 -25.10 -4.60
C LEU A 42 -4.61 -25.27 -5.90
N THR A 43 -5.89 -25.63 -5.76
CA THR A 43 -6.80 -25.84 -6.89
C THR A 43 -7.48 -24.56 -7.35
N GLU A 44 -7.54 -23.54 -6.48
CA GLU A 44 -8.17 -22.26 -6.77
C GLU A 44 -7.22 -21.09 -6.51
N LYS A 45 -7.17 -20.15 -7.45
CA LYS A 45 -6.48 -18.86 -7.34
C LYS A 45 -7.20 -17.80 -8.19
N PRO A 46 -7.20 -16.51 -7.80
CA PRO A 46 -6.70 -15.98 -6.54
C PRO A 46 -7.56 -16.36 -5.32
N LEU A 47 -6.95 -16.50 -4.14
CA LEU A 47 -7.65 -16.78 -2.88
C LEU A 47 -8.17 -15.51 -2.21
N SER A 48 -9.21 -15.64 -1.37
CA SER A 48 -9.87 -14.51 -0.70
C SER A 48 -9.35 -14.20 0.70
N PHE A 49 -8.60 -15.10 1.35
CA PHE A 49 -8.32 -15.00 2.79
C PHE A 49 -6.84 -15.07 3.13
N TYR A 50 -6.45 -14.24 4.11
CA TYR A 50 -5.26 -14.45 4.93
C TYR A 50 -5.65 -14.89 6.33
N VAL A 51 -4.95 -15.90 6.86
CA VAL A 51 -5.08 -16.34 8.27
C VAL A 51 -3.78 -16.03 8.99
N ILE A 52 -3.83 -15.15 9.98
CA ILE A 52 -2.66 -14.75 10.76
C ILE A 52 -2.44 -15.69 11.95
N HIS A 53 -1.20 -16.14 12.09
CA HIS A 53 -0.72 -17.05 13.14
C HIS A 53 0.43 -16.44 13.94
N HIS A 54 0.72 -17.06 15.08
CA HIS A 54 2.03 -17.01 15.70
C HIS A 54 2.62 -18.42 15.82
N THR A 55 3.93 -18.53 16.06
CA THR A 55 4.52 -19.84 16.37
C THR A 55 4.22 -20.27 17.81
N TYR A 56 4.09 -19.33 18.75
CA TYR A 56 4.14 -19.54 20.21
C TYR A 56 5.49 -20.11 20.67
N SER A 57 5.85 -21.28 20.15
CA SER A 57 7.18 -21.87 20.18
C SER A 57 7.58 -22.27 18.75
N PRO A 58 8.76 -21.89 18.26
CA PRO A 58 9.85 -21.28 19.02
C PRO A 58 9.63 -19.77 19.27
N PRO A 59 10.40 -19.14 20.19
CA PRO A 59 10.21 -17.74 20.55
C PRO A 59 10.68 -16.77 19.46
N ASN A 60 10.43 -15.49 19.70
CA ASN A 60 10.78 -14.37 18.83
C ASN A 60 12.24 -14.41 18.36
N CYS A 61 12.49 -13.87 17.17
CA CYS A 61 13.81 -13.79 16.54
C CYS A 61 14.03 -12.41 15.93
N TYR A 62 15.15 -11.76 16.22
CA TYR A 62 15.36 -10.33 15.91
C TYR A 62 16.46 -10.09 14.86
N ASP A 63 17.24 -11.11 14.55
CA ASP A 63 18.33 -11.08 13.59
C ASP A 63 18.19 -12.24 12.59
N ASP A 64 18.93 -12.16 11.48
CA ASP A 64 18.83 -13.13 10.38
C ASP A 64 19.20 -14.55 10.81
N ILE A 65 20.24 -14.70 11.65
CA ILE A 65 20.73 -16.02 12.06
C ILE A 65 19.69 -16.68 12.95
N SER A 66 19.21 -15.97 13.98
CA SER A 66 18.19 -16.51 14.88
C SER A 66 16.90 -16.80 14.12
N CYS A 67 16.46 -15.94 13.20
CA CYS A 67 15.23 -16.20 12.46
C CYS A 67 15.33 -17.38 11.50
N ILE A 68 16.44 -17.55 10.78
CA ILE A 68 16.64 -18.74 9.93
C ILE A 68 16.63 -20.02 10.78
N GLN A 69 17.32 -20.02 11.93
CA GLN A 69 17.30 -21.16 12.84
C GLN A 69 15.88 -21.49 13.33
N ARG A 70 15.07 -20.48 13.60
CA ARG A 70 13.68 -20.64 14.06
C ARG A 70 12.79 -21.21 12.97
N VAL A 71 12.88 -20.69 11.73
CA VAL A 71 12.15 -21.25 10.59
C VAL A 71 12.52 -22.72 10.36
N LYS A 72 13.81 -23.07 10.40
CA LYS A 72 14.26 -24.47 10.33
C LYS A 72 13.65 -25.33 11.43
N SER A 73 13.70 -24.87 12.69
CA SER A 73 13.13 -25.63 13.80
C SER A 73 11.62 -25.87 13.66
N VAL A 74 10.88 -24.91 13.07
CA VAL A 74 9.45 -25.08 12.76
C VAL A 74 9.25 -26.11 11.65
N GLN A 75 10.11 -26.13 10.62
CA GLN A 75 10.04 -27.18 9.58
C GLN A 75 10.40 -28.55 10.14
N ASP A 76 11.46 -28.65 10.96
CA ASP A 76 11.90 -29.90 11.57
C ASP A 76 10.82 -30.49 12.45
N TYR A 77 10.21 -29.68 13.32
CA TYR A 77 9.07 -30.13 14.13
C TYR A 77 7.91 -30.63 13.27
N HIS A 78 7.51 -29.89 12.23
CA HIS A 78 6.40 -30.31 11.39
C HIS A 78 6.71 -31.58 10.58
N GLN A 79 7.89 -31.71 9.98
CA GLN A 79 8.21 -32.86 9.13
C GLN A 79 8.67 -34.08 9.93
N LEU A 80 9.59 -33.89 10.88
CA LEU A 80 10.23 -34.99 11.58
C LEU A 80 9.40 -35.47 12.78
N ASP A 81 8.82 -34.54 13.53
CA ASP A 81 8.09 -34.89 14.76
C ASP A 81 6.60 -35.11 14.51
N GLN A 82 6.00 -34.35 13.58
CA GLN A 82 4.56 -34.45 13.25
C GLN A 82 4.28 -35.24 11.96
N GLY A 83 5.31 -35.59 11.18
CA GLY A 83 5.15 -36.34 9.93
C GLY A 83 4.45 -35.56 8.81
N TRP A 84 4.37 -34.23 8.90
CA TRP A 84 3.75 -33.40 7.87
C TRP A 84 4.62 -33.35 6.63
N VAL A 85 3.99 -33.06 5.48
CA VAL A 85 4.70 -33.01 4.20
C VAL A 85 5.77 -31.93 4.16
N ASP A 86 5.55 -30.83 4.86
CA ASP A 86 6.41 -29.66 4.94
C ASP A 86 5.94 -28.77 6.12
N ILE A 87 6.68 -27.67 6.36
CA ILE A 87 6.28 -26.58 7.26
C ILE A 87 4.81 -26.18 7.06
N GLY A 88 4.07 -26.00 8.16
CA GLY A 88 2.61 -25.84 8.11
C GLY A 88 2.08 -24.57 7.43
N TYR A 89 2.89 -23.52 7.34
CA TYR A 89 2.46 -22.19 6.88
C TYR A 89 2.90 -21.90 5.44
N HIS A 90 2.20 -21.00 4.75
CA HIS A 90 2.66 -20.52 3.44
C HIS A 90 3.88 -19.60 3.62
N PHE A 91 3.83 -18.72 4.63
CA PHE A 91 4.88 -17.76 4.93
C PHE A 91 5.08 -17.59 6.43
N LEU A 92 6.32 -17.28 6.81
CA LEU A 92 6.67 -16.91 8.18
C LEU A 92 7.29 -15.51 8.20
N VAL A 93 7.14 -14.78 9.29
CA VAL A 93 7.67 -13.41 9.45
C VAL A 93 8.43 -13.30 10.76
N GLY A 94 9.69 -12.87 10.70
CA GLY A 94 10.52 -12.62 11.89
C GLY A 94 10.41 -11.19 12.41
N GLU A 95 10.78 -10.96 13.67
CA GLU A 95 10.91 -9.61 14.24
C GLU A 95 12.05 -8.80 13.61
N ASN A 96 12.90 -9.44 12.80
CA ASN A 96 13.84 -8.76 11.91
C ASN A 96 13.19 -8.08 10.69
N GLY A 97 11.88 -8.30 10.46
CA GLY A 97 11.13 -7.71 9.34
C GLY A 97 11.25 -8.46 8.01
N LYS A 98 11.78 -9.69 8.01
CA LYS A 98 11.88 -10.52 6.80
C LYS A 98 10.71 -11.50 6.69
N VAL A 99 10.32 -11.78 5.46
CA VAL A 99 9.35 -12.83 5.12
C VAL A 99 10.11 -14.06 4.65
N TYR A 100 9.86 -15.19 5.28
CA TYR A 100 10.47 -16.48 4.95
C TYR A 100 9.44 -17.35 4.23
N GLU A 101 9.84 -17.88 3.09
CA GLU A 101 9.01 -18.79 2.31
C GLU A 101 8.80 -20.11 3.03
N GLY A 102 7.56 -20.42 3.40
CA GLY A 102 7.16 -21.76 3.80
C GLY A 102 6.75 -22.56 2.58
N ARG A 103 5.47 -22.92 2.49
CA ARG A 103 4.93 -23.60 1.30
C ARG A 103 4.74 -22.69 0.07
N GLY A 104 4.92 -21.38 0.23
CA GLY A 104 4.87 -20.42 -0.88
C GLY A 104 3.44 -20.16 -1.36
N TRP A 105 3.31 -19.57 -2.56
CA TRP A 105 2.00 -19.14 -3.07
C TRP A 105 1.20 -20.26 -3.74
N ASP A 106 1.84 -21.33 -4.21
CA ASP A 106 1.24 -22.32 -5.13
C ASP A 106 0.76 -23.61 -4.45
N ARG A 107 1.20 -23.88 -3.23
CA ARG A 107 1.03 -25.17 -2.56
C ARG A 107 0.05 -25.06 -1.40
N GLN A 108 -0.79 -26.06 -1.25
CA GLN A 108 -1.70 -26.19 -0.12
C GLN A 108 -0.91 -26.30 1.19
N ALA A 109 -1.31 -25.53 2.20
CA ALA A 109 -0.68 -25.53 3.52
C ALA A 109 -1.31 -26.51 4.52
N ALA A 110 -0.85 -26.46 5.78
CA ALA A 110 -1.37 -27.26 6.89
C ALA A 110 -1.48 -26.41 8.17
N HIS A 111 -1.95 -25.17 8.05
CA HIS A 111 -1.97 -24.21 9.15
C HIS A 111 -3.31 -24.09 9.88
N SER A 112 -4.44 -24.42 9.22
CA SER A 112 -5.77 -24.29 9.83
C SER A 112 -6.75 -25.26 9.18
N ILE A 113 -7.33 -26.14 10.01
CA ILE A 113 -8.24 -27.20 9.58
C ILE A 113 -9.46 -26.59 8.89
N GLY A 114 -9.72 -26.98 7.64
CA GLY A 114 -10.81 -26.45 6.82
C GLY A 114 -10.49 -25.16 6.05
N TRP A 115 -9.25 -24.67 6.13
CA TRP A 115 -8.81 -23.42 5.50
C TRP A 115 -7.55 -23.56 4.61
N ASN A 116 -6.92 -24.73 4.64
CA ASN A 116 -5.59 -25.00 4.07
C ASN A 116 -5.48 -24.83 2.55
N ASP A 117 -6.58 -25.05 1.82
CA ASP A 117 -6.71 -24.99 0.36
C ASP A 117 -7.37 -23.70 -0.15
N ASN A 118 -7.89 -22.87 0.77
CA ASN A 118 -8.72 -21.71 0.45
C ASN A 118 -8.28 -20.42 1.16
N SER A 119 -7.10 -20.44 1.80
CA SER A 119 -6.52 -19.25 2.44
C SER A 119 -5.00 -19.30 2.48
N TYR A 120 -4.37 -18.14 2.69
CA TYR A 120 -2.94 -18.02 2.93
C TYR A 120 -2.63 -17.82 4.42
N GLY A 121 -2.08 -18.85 5.07
CA GLY A 121 -1.49 -18.75 6.41
C GLY A 121 -0.16 -17.99 6.44
N ILE A 122 -0.13 -16.88 7.18
CA ILE A 122 1.09 -16.10 7.52
C ILE A 122 1.35 -16.24 9.02
N CYS A 123 2.52 -16.74 9.40
CA CYS A 123 2.88 -16.99 10.80
C CYS A 123 3.99 -16.06 11.29
N ILE A 124 3.70 -15.26 12.31
CA ILE A 124 4.70 -14.39 12.93
C ILE A 124 5.48 -15.21 13.98
N ILE A 125 6.80 -15.26 13.83
CA ILE A 125 7.69 -16.08 14.68
C ILE A 125 7.80 -15.42 16.06
N GLY A 126 7.19 -16.04 17.06
CA GLY A 126 7.24 -15.61 18.44
C GLY A 126 6.02 -15.97 19.27
N ASN A 127 6.04 -15.55 20.54
CA ASN A 127 4.91 -15.64 21.45
C ASN A 127 4.30 -14.25 21.65
N PHE A 128 3.07 -14.10 21.15
CA PHE A 128 2.34 -12.83 21.18
C PHE A 128 1.03 -12.93 21.96
N THR A 129 0.96 -13.80 22.96
CA THR A 129 -0.22 -13.87 23.87
C THR A 129 -0.42 -12.58 24.65
N VAL A 130 0.66 -11.83 24.93
CA VAL A 130 0.63 -10.56 25.68
C VAL A 130 1.08 -9.38 24.82
N ALA A 131 2.36 -9.34 24.45
CA ALA A 131 2.92 -8.25 23.65
C ALA A 131 2.63 -8.45 22.15
N PRO A 132 2.37 -7.37 21.39
CA PRO A 132 2.27 -7.46 19.93
C PRO A 132 3.63 -7.69 19.27
N PRO A 133 3.65 -8.12 17.99
CA PRO A 133 4.86 -8.07 17.18
C PRO A 133 5.40 -6.65 17.00
N ASN A 134 6.70 -6.49 16.77
CA ASN A 134 7.28 -5.18 16.49
C ASN A 134 6.86 -4.62 15.12
N ASP A 135 7.11 -3.32 14.93
CA ASP A 135 6.73 -2.61 13.71
C ASP A 135 7.39 -3.18 12.44
N LYS A 136 8.59 -3.77 12.53
CA LYS A 136 9.26 -4.38 11.37
C LYS A 136 8.47 -5.61 10.90
N ALA A 137 8.08 -6.49 11.81
CA ALA A 137 7.27 -7.67 11.50
C ALA A 137 5.88 -7.27 10.98
N LEU A 138 5.19 -6.33 11.65
CA LEU A 138 3.88 -5.87 11.23
C LEU A 138 3.91 -5.23 9.83
N ASN A 139 4.93 -4.42 9.53
CA ASN A 139 5.10 -3.83 8.20
C ASN A 139 5.42 -4.87 7.13
N ALA A 140 6.25 -5.87 7.44
CA ALA A 140 6.52 -6.97 6.52
C ALA A 140 5.26 -7.75 6.16
N VAL A 141 4.38 -8.03 7.12
CA VAL A 141 3.08 -8.67 6.87
C VAL A 141 2.21 -7.81 5.96
N ARG A 142 2.09 -6.50 6.24
CA ARG A 142 1.28 -5.58 5.41
C ARG A 142 1.79 -5.50 3.96
N LEU A 143 3.11 -5.40 3.76
CA LEU A 143 3.71 -5.38 2.44
C LEU A 143 3.52 -6.72 1.71
N TRP A 144 3.66 -7.84 2.42
CA TRP A 144 3.49 -9.16 1.83
C TRP A 144 2.05 -9.44 1.39
N ILE A 145 1.07 -8.99 2.17
CA ILE A 145 -0.35 -9.01 1.79
C ILE A 145 -0.58 -8.24 0.49
N ARG A 146 -0.05 -7.01 0.38
CA ARG A 146 -0.15 -6.21 -0.85
C ARG A 146 0.54 -6.90 -2.02
N CYS A 147 1.68 -7.54 -1.78
CA CYS A 147 2.39 -8.28 -2.82
C CYS A 147 1.58 -9.47 -3.35
N GLY A 148 0.85 -10.18 -2.49
CA GLY A 148 -0.04 -11.27 -2.92
C GLY A 148 -1.12 -10.81 -3.90
N ILE A 149 -1.67 -9.61 -3.69
CA ILE A 149 -2.66 -9.00 -4.60
C ILE A 149 -2.01 -8.67 -5.95
N ILE A 150 -0.85 -7.99 -5.92
CA ILE A 150 -0.15 -7.58 -7.14
C ILE A 150 0.29 -8.78 -7.99
N ARG A 151 0.69 -9.87 -7.33
CA ARG A 151 1.06 -11.12 -8.00
C ARG A 151 -0.14 -11.94 -8.48
N GLY A 152 -1.38 -11.46 -8.29
CA GLY A 152 -2.59 -12.17 -8.67
C GLY A 152 -2.83 -13.46 -7.88
N ASN A 153 -2.16 -13.64 -6.74
CA ASN A 153 -2.40 -14.78 -5.85
C ASN A 153 -3.60 -14.53 -4.94
N VAL A 154 -3.92 -13.27 -4.66
CA VAL A 154 -4.98 -12.87 -3.73
C VAL A 154 -5.93 -11.88 -4.39
N LYS A 155 -7.23 -12.04 -4.12
CA LYS A 155 -8.26 -11.15 -4.65
C LYS A 155 -8.11 -9.75 -4.07
N GLU A 156 -8.44 -8.72 -4.84
CA GLU A 156 -8.39 -7.32 -4.36
C GLU A 156 -9.34 -7.10 -3.17
N ASN A 157 -10.48 -7.77 -3.16
CA ASN A 157 -11.45 -7.77 -2.06
C ASN A 157 -11.16 -8.87 -1.01
N TYR A 158 -9.89 -9.13 -0.70
CA TYR A 158 -9.51 -10.11 0.32
C TYR A 158 -10.02 -9.76 1.72
N TYR A 159 -9.91 -10.72 2.63
CA TYR A 159 -10.19 -10.58 4.05
C TYR A 159 -9.04 -11.12 4.90
N ILE A 160 -8.81 -10.47 6.03
CA ILE A 160 -7.87 -10.92 7.05
C ILE A 160 -8.66 -11.46 8.22
N ILE A 161 -8.33 -12.67 8.65
CA ILE A 161 -8.78 -13.23 9.91
C ILE A 161 -7.57 -13.76 10.68
N THR A 162 -7.78 -14.14 11.93
CA THR A 162 -6.79 -14.82 12.75
C THR A 162 -7.08 -16.32 12.88
N HIS A 163 -6.09 -17.13 13.30
CA HIS A 163 -6.32 -18.55 13.56
C HIS A 163 -7.45 -18.76 14.60
N LEU A 164 -7.49 -17.93 15.64
CA LEU A 164 -8.56 -17.84 16.66
C LEU A 164 -9.96 -17.79 16.04
N GLN A 165 -10.12 -17.05 14.95
CA GLN A 165 -11.40 -16.87 14.26
C GLN A 165 -11.73 -17.98 13.28
N SER A 166 -10.70 -18.60 12.69
CA SER A 166 -10.89 -19.70 11.73
C SER A 166 -11.39 -20.99 12.38
N GLN A 167 -11.22 -21.12 13.70
CA GLN A 167 -11.59 -22.31 14.48
C GLN A 167 -12.67 -22.00 15.51
N ARG A 168 -13.30 -23.05 16.07
CA ARG A 168 -14.29 -22.91 17.13
C ARG A 168 -13.71 -22.21 18.37
N PRO A 169 -14.48 -21.41 19.12
CA PRO A 169 -14.00 -20.78 20.35
C PRO A 169 -13.38 -21.81 21.31
N GLY A 170 -12.23 -21.46 21.88
CA GLY A 170 -11.47 -22.34 22.79
C GLY A 170 -10.60 -23.41 22.11
N TYR A 171 -10.61 -23.52 20.78
CA TYR A 171 -9.73 -24.45 20.05
C TYR A 171 -8.26 -24.01 20.06
N THR A 172 -8.01 -22.71 19.89
CA THR A 172 -6.67 -22.14 19.86
C THR A 172 -6.69 -20.70 20.37
N GLU A 173 -5.58 -20.25 20.96
CA GLU A 173 -5.34 -18.85 21.32
C GLU A 173 -4.54 -18.10 20.24
N CYS A 174 -4.05 -18.82 19.23
CA CYS A 174 -3.23 -18.27 18.14
C CYS A 174 -4.01 -17.19 17.37
N PRO A 175 -3.42 -16.02 17.03
CA PRO A 175 -2.01 -15.61 17.13
C PRO A 175 -1.64 -14.90 18.44
N GLY A 176 -2.43 -15.09 19.50
CA GLY A 176 -2.29 -14.41 20.78
C GLY A 176 -2.92 -13.02 20.81
N ASN A 177 -3.31 -12.56 22.00
CA ASN A 177 -4.02 -11.28 22.17
C ASN A 177 -3.19 -10.08 21.72
N GLY A 178 -1.86 -10.11 21.89
CA GLY A 178 -0.97 -9.06 21.43
C GLY A 178 -1.10 -8.84 19.91
N THR A 179 -0.96 -9.91 19.13
CA THR A 179 -1.17 -9.84 17.67
C THR A 179 -2.60 -9.48 17.30
N PHE A 180 -3.59 -10.13 17.93
CA PHE A 180 -5.01 -9.92 17.62
C PHE A 180 -5.41 -8.45 17.80
N ASN A 181 -5.00 -7.81 18.90
CA ASN A 181 -5.34 -6.43 19.25
C ASN A 181 -4.77 -5.38 18.28
N VAL A 182 -3.80 -5.77 17.46
CA VAL A 182 -3.23 -4.93 16.39
C VAL A 182 -3.89 -5.25 15.05
N VAL A 183 -3.92 -6.53 14.67
CA VAL A 183 -4.44 -6.98 13.39
C VAL A 183 -5.95 -6.71 13.25
N ASN A 184 -6.71 -6.73 14.35
CA ASN A 184 -8.15 -6.46 14.32
C ASN A 184 -8.52 -5.02 13.93
N LYS A 185 -7.54 -4.11 13.91
CA LYS A 185 -7.69 -2.72 13.46
C LYS A 185 -7.27 -2.53 12.00
N TRP A 186 -6.71 -3.55 11.35
CA TRP A 186 -6.22 -3.41 9.99
C TRP A 186 -7.36 -3.29 8.97
N PRO A 187 -7.12 -2.60 7.85
CA PRO A 187 -8.04 -2.64 6.71
C PRO A 187 -8.30 -4.09 6.29
N ARG A 188 -9.53 -4.38 5.88
CA ARG A 188 -9.98 -5.72 5.45
C ARG A 188 -9.96 -6.79 6.56
N PHE A 189 -9.74 -6.43 7.82
CA PHE A 189 -9.96 -7.36 8.93
C PHE A 189 -11.45 -7.72 9.03
N CYS A 190 -11.75 -9.01 8.95
CA CYS A 190 -13.10 -9.52 9.10
C CYS A 190 -13.27 -10.11 10.50
N SER A 191 -14.23 -9.60 11.27
CA SER A 191 -14.57 -10.11 12.60
C SER A 191 -15.41 -11.40 12.55
N PHE A 192 -15.22 -12.22 11.52
CA PHE A 192 -15.85 -13.54 11.43
C PHE A 192 -15.39 -14.39 12.63
N GLN A 193 -16.26 -15.25 13.13
CA GLN A 193 -15.91 -16.28 14.11
C GLN A 193 -16.58 -17.57 13.68
N ASN A 194 -15.77 -18.61 13.50
CA ASN A 194 -16.29 -19.94 13.26
C ASN A 194 -16.88 -20.50 14.56
N TYR A 195 -18.18 -20.72 14.63
CA TYR A 195 -18.83 -21.35 15.80
C TYR A 195 -19.04 -22.87 15.62
N GLY A 196 -18.50 -23.47 14.57
CA GLY A 196 -18.72 -24.89 14.25
C GLY A 196 -20.13 -25.14 13.73
N ALA A 197 -20.61 -24.30 12.81
CA ALA A 197 -21.92 -24.47 12.20
C ALA A 197 -22.07 -25.85 11.55
N ASN A 198 -23.29 -26.42 11.60
CA ASN A 198 -23.66 -27.59 10.80
C ASN A 198 -23.62 -27.21 9.32
N LEU A 199 -22.49 -27.48 8.67
CA LEU A 199 -22.30 -27.24 7.25
C LEU A 199 -23.30 -28.11 6.47
N THR A 200 -24.03 -27.51 5.53
CA THR A 200 -24.74 -28.30 4.51
C THR A 200 -23.72 -29.00 3.61
N SER A 201 -24.16 -30.01 2.84
CA SER A 201 -23.26 -30.80 1.97
C SER A 201 -22.42 -29.95 0.99
N ASN A 202 -22.84 -28.71 0.71
CA ASN A 202 -22.23 -27.81 -0.26
C ASN A 202 -21.52 -26.61 0.38
N GLN A 203 -21.41 -26.53 1.71
CA GLN A 203 -20.79 -25.42 2.41
C GLN A 203 -19.44 -25.82 3.01
N THR A 204 -18.42 -25.00 2.76
CA THR A 204 -17.14 -25.03 3.48
C THR A 204 -17.11 -23.94 4.55
N GLN A 205 -16.23 -24.09 5.55
CA GLN A 205 -16.02 -23.04 6.56
C GLN A 205 -15.64 -21.71 5.89
N VAL A 206 -14.81 -21.76 4.84
CA VAL A 206 -14.40 -20.57 4.09
C VAL A 206 -15.55 -19.95 3.32
N SER A 207 -16.46 -20.74 2.73
CA SER A 207 -17.63 -20.21 2.04
C SER A 207 -18.58 -19.44 2.97
N LEU A 208 -18.74 -19.92 4.22
CA LEU A 208 -19.52 -19.21 5.25
C LEU A 208 -18.82 -17.92 5.68
N ALA A 209 -17.51 -17.97 5.87
CA ALA A 209 -16.74 -16.79 6.21
C ALA A 209 -16.81 -15.74 5.10
N LEU A 210 -16.72 -16.17 3.84
CA LEU A 210 -16.82 -15.29 2.68
C LEU A 210 -18.16 -14.56 2.66
N ASP A 211 -19.27 -15.30 2.77
CA ASP A 211 -20.63 -14.73 2.83
C ASP A 211 -20.78 -13.74 4.01
N PHE A 212 -20.30 -14.09 5.20
CA PHE A 212 -20.33 -13.21 6.36
C PHE A 212 -19.53 -11.92 6.13
N CYS A 213 -18.29 -12.05 5.64
CA CYS A 213 -17.40 -10.91 5.43
C CYS A 213 -17.92 -10.01 4.31
N GLU A 214 -18.37 -10.57 3.18
CA GLU A 214 -18.98 -9.82 2.09
C GLU A 214 -20.22 -9.05 2.56
N LYS A 215 -21.16 -9.69 3.25
CA LYS A 215 -22.35 -9.02 3.80
C LYS A 215 -21.97 -7.90 4.76
N LYS A 216 -21.04 -8.12 5.69
CA LYS A 216 -20.64 -7.09 6.66
C LYS A 216 -20.01 -5.87 5.98
N PHE A 217 -19.11 -6.09 5.02
CA PHE A 217 -18.47 -5.00 4.30
C PHE A 217 -19.44 -4.29 3.33
N ASN A 218 -20.39 -5.00 2.75
CA ASN A 218 -21.45 -4.42 1.92
C ASN A 218 -22.47 -3.62 2.76
N LEU A 219 -22.84 -4.08 3.96
CA LEU A 219 -23.72 -3.35 4.87
C LEU A 219 -23.12 -2.03 5.35
N LEU A 220 -21.80 -1.98 5.55
CA LEU A 220 -21.08 -0.74 5.86
C LEU A 220 -21.08 0.25 4.68
N SER A 221 -21.09 -0.26 3.44
CA SER A 221 -21.25 0.58 2.25
C SER A 221 -22.70 1.04 2.02
N SER A 222 -23.70 0.22 2.38
CA SER A 222 -25.12 0.54 2.21
C SER A 222 -25.72 1.40 3.33
N ALA A 223 -25.11 1.42 4.52
CA ALA A 223 -25.47 2.36 5.59
C ALA A 223 -25.18 3.82 5.20
N ALA A 224 -24.33 4.05 4.18
CA ALA A 224 -24.06 5.36 3.60
C ALA A 224 -25.04 5.76 2.47
N THR A 225 -25.97 4.88 2.09
CA THR A 225 -26.85 5.09 0.92
C THR A 225 -28.31 4.77 1.21
N SER A 226 -28.87 5.29 2.31
CA SER A 226 -30.33 5.36 2.46
C SER A 226 -30.85 6.62 1.76
N LEU A 227 -30.84 6.60 0.42
CA LEU A 227 -31.76 7.32 -0.46
C LEU A 227 -31.45 6.82 -1.89
N PHE A 228 -32.47 6.25 -2.52
CA PHE A 228 -32.58 5.78 -3.91
C PHE A 228 -32.30 4.30 -4.24
N MET A 229 -33.39 3.66 -4.69
CA MET A 229 -33.56 2.41 -5.44
C MET A 229 -33.96 2.82 -6.89
N PRO A 230 -33.91 2.01 -7.99
CA PRO A 230 -33.29 0.69 -8.26
C PRO A 230 -32.18 0.69 -9.35
N ILE A 231 -31.24 -0.25 -9.20
CA ILE A 231 -30.77 -1.30 -10.13
C ILE A 231 -30.72 -1.05 -11.66
N ILE A 232 -29.60 -1.51 -12.26
CA ILE A 232 -29.26 -1.76 -13.67
C ILE A 232 -28.36 -0.67 -14.28
N LEU A 233 -27.04 -0.70 -13.99
CA LEU A 233 -25.95 -0.40 -14.96
C LEU A 233 -24.50 -0.53 -14.42
N PHE A 234 -24.24 -1.06 -13.22
CA PHE A 234 -22.92 -0.95 -12.56
C PHE A 234 -22.05 -2.22 -12.68
N GLN A 235 -21.79 -2.72 -13.89
CA GLN A 235 -20.85 -3.83 -14.12
C GLN A 235 -19.65 -3.46 -15.02
N LEU A 236 -19.28 -2.18 -15.15
CA LEU A 236 -18.14 -1.77 -15.99
C LEU A 236 -17.16 -0.75 -15.37
N PHE A 237 -17.26 -0.43 -14.08
CA PHE A 237 -16.32 0.49 -13.44
C PHE A 237 -15.52 -0.26 -12.37
N GLY A 238 -14.28 -0.62 -12.71
CA GLY A 238 -13.30 -0.97 -11.68
C GLY A 238 -13.14 0.22 -10.73
N GLN A 239 -13.13 -0.04 -9.42
CA GLN A 239 -12.97 1.00 -8.41
C GLN A 239 -11.67 1.76 -8.68
N SER A 240 -11.78 3.07 -8.86
CA SER A 240 -10.63 3.94 -9.07
C SER A 240 -9.82 4.00 -7.78
N PRO A 241 -8.47 4.08 -7.82
CA PRO A 241 -7.65 4.39 -6.65
C PRO A 241 -8.05 5.68 -5.93
N CYS A 242 -8.85 6.53 -6.59
CA CYS A 242 -9.42 7.74 -6.02
C CYS A 242 -10.66 7.51 -5.15
N ASP A 243 -11.35 6.38 -5.28
CA ASP A 243 -12.59 6.07 -4.56
C ASP A 243 -12.31 5.73 -3.09
N GLU A 244 -11.07 5.35 -2.75
CA GLU A 244 -10.60 5.11 -1.38
C GLU A 244 -10.26 6.41 -0.63
N VAL A 245 -10.23 7.56 -1.30
CA VAL A 245 -9.82 8.82 -0.68
C VAL A 245 -11.04 9.59 -0.17
N SER A 246 -11.08 9.81 1.15
CA SER A 246 -12.00 10.80 1.73
C SER A 246 -11.45 12.21 1.47
N PHE A 247 -11.93 12.81 0.38
CA PHE A 247 -11.51 14.13 -0.10
C PHE A 247 -12.51 15.21 0.32
N VAL A 248 -12.00 16.33 0.79
CA VAL A 248 -12.76 17.54 1.12
C VAL A 248 -12.27 18.66 0.20
N ASP A 249 -13.11 19.03 -0.77
CA ASP A 249 -12.82 20.11 -1.70
C ASP A 249 -12.85 21.48 -1.00
N ARG A 250 -12.43 22.53 -1.72
CA ARG A 250 -12.39 23.90 -1.20
C ARG A 250 -13.72 24.37 -0.63
N ALA A 251 -14.83 24.05 -1.28
CA ALA A 251 -16.15 24.43 -0.80
C ALA A 251 -16.50 23.70 0.51
N GLY A 252 -16.17 22.40 0.61
CA GLY A 252 -16.48 21.54 1.75
C GLY A 252 -15.79 21.95 3.05
N TRP A 253 -14.59 22.52 2.98
CA TRP A 253 -13.93 23.12 4.15
C TRP A 253 -14.14 24.64 4.27
N GLY A 254 -14.90 25.27 3.36
CA GLY A 254 -15.24 26.69 3.41
C GLY A 254 -14.05 27.61 3.15
N ALA A 255 -13.30 27.32 2.08
CA ALA A 255 -12.15 28.10 1.64
C ALA A 255 -12.54 29.52 1.24
N ARG A 256 -11.68 30.49 1.58
CA ARG A 256 -11.68 31.79 0.90
C ARG A 256 -11.21 31.62 -0.54
N GLU A 257 -11.71 32.45 -1.46
CA GLU A 257 -11.19 32.49 -2.82
C GLU A 257 -9.73 32.95 -2.86
N PRO A 258 -8.91 32.44 -3.80
CA PRO A 258 -7.57 32.96 -4.01
C PRO A 258 -7.66 34.41 -4.54
N THR A 259 -6.76 35.29 -4.11
CA THR A 259 -6.76 36.69 -4.55
C THR A 259 -6.30 36.86 -6.01
N SER A 260 -5.57 35.87 -6.52
CA SER A 260 -5.25 35.71 -7.95
C SER A 260 -4.91 34.24 -8.23
N ILE A 261 -4.98 33.83 -9.49
CA ILE A 261 -4.70 32.46 -9.92
C ILE A 261 -3.50 32.46 -10.86
N THR A 262 -2.47 31.70 -10.48
CA THR A 262 -1.37 31.32 -11.38
C THR A 262 -1.50 29.84 -11.67
N ASN A 263 -1.64 29.50 -12.95
CA ASN A 263 -1.76 28.10 -13.38
C ASN A 263 -0.40 27.39 -13.29
N LEU A 264 -0.45 26.14 -12.86
CA LEU A 264 0.70 25.26 -12.84
C LEU A 264 1.08 24.87 -14.27
N THR A 265 2.33 25.11 -14.67
CA THR A 265 2.85 24.74 -15.99
C THR A 265 3.67 23.46 -15.89
N GLY A 266 3.70 22.61 -16.93
CA GLY A 266 4.58 21.44 -16.96
C GLY A 266 4.00 20.14 -16.39
N LYS A 267 2.67 20.03 -16.26
CA LYS A 267 1.98 18.78 -15.93
C LYS A 267 2.17 17.71 -17.03
N PRO A 268 2.22 16.40 -16.68
CA PRO A 268 2.25 15.86 -15.32
C PRO A 268 3.58 16.14 -14.61
N LEU A 269 3.52 16.46 -13.32
CA LEU A 269 4.72 16.73 -12.52
C LEU A 269 5.43 15.44 -12.10
N SER A 270 6.71 15.56 -11.75
CA SER A 270 7.56 14.41 -11.38
C SER A 270 7.83 14.33 -9.87
N PHE A 271 7.40 15.31 -9.07
CA PHE A 271 7.77 15.40 -7.67
C PHE A 271 6.58 15.66 -6.73
N TYR A 272 6.65 15.05 -5.56
CA TYR A 272 5.95 15.48 -4.36
C TYR A 272 6.95 16.03 -3.34
N VAL A 273 6.57 17.13 -2.67
CA VAL A 273 7.28 17.64 -1.48
C VAL A 273 6.39 17.45 -0.28
N ILE A 274 6.85 16.65 0.69
CA ILE A 274 6.12 16.40 1.94
C ILE A 274 6.48 17.46 2.99
N HIS A 275 5.43 17.99 3.62
CA HIS A 275 5.47 19.03 4.66
C HIS A 275 4.76 18.57 5.93
N HIS A 276 5.05 19.26 7.03
CA HIS A 276 4.13 19.36 8.15
C HIS A 276 3.68 20.81 8.35
N SER A 277 2.60 21.04 9.09
CA SER A 277 2.23 22.42 9.45
C SER A 277 3.06 22.97 10.59
N TYR A 278 3.53 22.13 11.52
CA TYR A 278 4.03 22.47 12.86
C TYR A 278 2.98 23.21 13.70
N GLN A 279 2.54 24.37 13.23
CA GLN A 279 1.36 25.09 13.70
C GLN A 279 0.43 25.36 12.52
N PRO A 280 -0.88 25.08 12.62
CA PRO A 280 -1.59 24.55 13.79
C PRO A 280 -1.22 23.09 14.13
N PRO A 281 -1.52 22.62 15.36
CA PRO A 281 -1.22 21.27 15.78
C PRO A 281 -2.16 20.24 15.12
N ASN A 282 -1.89 18.97 15.41
CA ASN A 282 -2.61 17.81 14.90
C ASN A 282 -4.14 17.96 15.11
N CYS A 283 -4.90 17.35 14.19
CA CYS A 283 -6.36 17.37 14.20
C CYS A 283 -6.90 15.98 13.90
N TYR A 284 -7.84 15.48 14.71
CA TYR A 284 -8.24 14.05 14.67
C TYR A 284 -9.69 13.83 14.22
N ASP A 285 -10.47 14.91 14.11
CA ASP A 285 -11.86 14.92 13.68
C ASP A 285 -12.08 15.97 12.60
N ASP A 286 -13.21 15.87 11.90
CA ASP A 286 -13.53 16.74 10.76
C ASP A 286 -13.59 18.21 11.15
N THR A 287 -14.15 18.52 12.32
CA THR A 287 -14.32 19.91 12.76
C THR A 287 -12.97 20.54 13.06
N SER A 288 -12.14 19.86 13.87
CA SER A 288 -10.81 20.37 14.20
C SER A 288 -9.91 20.48 12.96
N CYS A 289 -10.00 19.53 12.02
CA CYS A 289 -9.19 19.58 10.81
C CYS A 289 -9.63 20.69 9.86
N ILE A 290 -10.92 20.91 9.63
CA ILE A 290 -11.41 22.04 8.82
C ILE A 290 -10.97 23.36 9.45
N GLN A 291 -11.06 23.49 10.79
CA GLN A 291 -10.56 24.67 11.50
C GLN A 291 -9.05 24.89 11.29
N ARG A 292 -8.25 23.81 11.27
CA ARG A 292 -6.81 23.91 11.01
C ARG A 292 -6.49 24.32 9.58
N VAL A 293 -7.18 23.75 8.59
CA VAL A 293 -7.00 24.13 7.18
C VAL A 293 -7.33 25.62 6.98
N LYS A 294 -8.43 26.11 7.58
CA LYS A 294 -8.79 27.53 7.59
C LYS A 294 -7.71 28.39 8.24
N ALA A 295 -7.22 28.02 9.41
CA ALA A 295 -6.17 28.77 10.11
C ALA A 295 -4.88 28.85 9.28
N ILE A 296 -4.53 27.79 8.55
CA ILE A 296 -3.38 27.80 7.62
C ILE A 296 -3.65 28.74 6.44
N GLN A 297 -4.87 28.76 5.88
CA GLN A 297 -5.22 29.69 4.81
C GLN A 297 -5.21 31.15 5.31
N ASP A 298 -5.73 31.42 6.50
CA ASP A 298 -5.74 32.75 7.12
C ASP A 298 -4.32 33.27 7.35
N LEU A 299 -3.44 32.46 7.94
CA LEU A 299 -2.03 32.79 8.09
C LEU A 299 -1.38 33.12 6.73
N HIS A 300 -1.68 32.34 5.69
CA HIS A 300 -1.07 32.56 4.38
C HIS A 300 -1.62 33.80 3.67
N GLN A 301 -2.94 33.98 3.63
CA GLN A 301 -3.55 35.08 2.88
C GLN A 301 -3.57 36.40 3.67
N LEU A 302 -4.01 36.36 4.93
CA LEU A 302 -4.24 37.57 5.72
C LEU A 302 -2.93 38.07 6.35
N ASP A 303 -2.15 37.17 6.94
CA ASP A 303 -0.96 37.58 7.69
C ASP A 303 0.28 37.71 6.79
N ARG A 304 0.43 36.81 5.81
CA ARG A 304 1.59 36.81 4.89
C ARG A 304 1.31 37.44 3.52
N GLY A 305 0.06 37.81 3.23
CA GLY A 305 -0.31 38.42 1.96
C GLY A 305 -0.16 37.50 0.73
N TRP A 306 -0.12 36.18 0.92
CA TRP A 306 -0.02 35.23 -0.19
C TRP A 306 -1.36 35.14 -0.94
N VAL A 307 -1.29 34.71 -2.19
CA VAL A 307 -2.49 34.60 -3.04
C VAL A 307 -3.51 33.60 -2.50
N ASP A 308 -3.04 32.55 -1.82
CA ASP A 308 -3.83 31.48 -1.21
C ASP A 308 -2.96 30.65 -0.26
N ILE A 309 -3.57 29.67 0.41
CA ILE A 309 -2.90 28.59 1.14
C ILE A 309 -1.73 28.01 0.33
N GLY A 310 -0.53 27.86 0.91
CA GLY A 310 0.69 27.56 0.14
C GLY A 310 0.77 26.14 -0.46
N TYR A 311 0.08 25.16 0.14
CA TYR A 311 0.15 23.75 -0.24
C TYR A 311 -0.88 23.41 -1.32
N HIS A 312 -0.59 22.37 -2.11
CA HIS A 312 -1.57 21.85 -3.07
C HIS A 312 -2.65 21.05 -2.35
N PHE A 313 -2.23 20.23 -1.36
CA PHE A 313 -3.11 19.41 -0.54
C PHE A 313 -2.66 19.40 0.92
N LEU A 314 -3.63 19.20 1.81
CA LEU A 314 -3.39 19.01 3.23
C LEU A 314 -3.99 17.68 3.69
N VAL A 315 -3.41 17.06 4.71
CA VAL A 315 -3.88 15.78 5.24
C VAL A 315 -4.01 15.87 6.75
N GLY A 316 -5.19 15.55 7.28
CA GLY A 316 -5.45 15.50 8.72
C GLY A 316 -5.19 14.11 9.31
N GLU A 317 -4.98 14.04 10.63
CA GLU A 317 -4.90 12.77 11.37
C GLU A 317 -6.24 12.01 11.40
N ASN A 318 -7.32 12.64 10.94
CA ASN A 318 -8.60 11.97 10.66
C ASN A 318 -8.58 11.12 9.37
N GLY A 319 -7.51 11.19 8.56
CA GLY A 319 -7.35 10.42 7.32
C GLY A 319 -8.02 11.05 6.09
N LYS A 320 -8.42 12.32 6.15
CA LYS A 320 -8.97 13.04 5.01
C LYS A 320 -7.93 13.89 4.31
N VAL A 321 -8.10 14.05 3.00
CA VAL A 321 -7.33 14.97 2.16
C VAL A 321 -8.16 16.22 1.92
N TYR A 322 -7.58 17.38 2.21
CA TYR A 322 -8.21 18.69 2.00
C TYR A 322 -7.56 19.39 0.82
N GLU A 323 -8.38 19.89 -0.08
CA GLU A 323 -7.92 20.64 -1.24
C GLU A 323 -7.33 21.99 -0.83
N GLY A 324 -6.05 22.20 -1.08
CA GLY A 324 -5.44 23.52 -1.02
C GLY A 324 -5.53 24.19 -2.39
N ARG A 325 -4.38 24.40 -3.03
CA ARG A 325 -4.32 24.93 -4.40
C ARG A 325 -4.77 23.93 -5.48
N GLY A 326 -4.93 22.65 -5.14
CA GLY A 326 -5.40 21.63 -6.07
C GLY A 326 -4.35 21.23 -7.11
N TRP A 327 -4.76 20.53 -8.16
CA TRP A 327 -3.83 19.97 -9.15
C TRP A 327 -3.34 20.97 -10.20
N ASP A 328 -4.05 22.09 -10.38
CA ASP A 328 -3.92 22.96 -11.55
C ASP A 328 -3.29 24.32 -11.27
N ARG A 329 -3.04 24.66 -10.01
CA ARG A 329 -2.53 25.98 -9.59
C ARG A 329 -1.14 25.85 -8.98
N GLN A 330 -0.28 26.82 -9.28
CA GLN A 330 1.09 26.88 -8.76
C GLN A 330 1.10 26.96 -7.22
N GLY A 331 1.98 26.21 -6.57
CA GLY A 331 2.21 26.21 -5.12
C GLY A 331 2.85 27.48 -4.56
N ALA A 332 2.95 27.56 -3.23
CA ALA A 332 3.83 28.48 -2.49
C ALA A 332 4.36 27.79 -1.22
N HIS A 333 4.85 26.55 -1.36
CA HIS A 333 5.25 25.68 -0.26
C HIS A 333 6.76 25.47 -0.15
N ALA A 334 7.47 25.48 -1.27
CA ALA A 334 8.92 25.29 -1.31
C ALA A 334 9.51 26.17 -2.43
N PRO A 335 10.31 27.21 -2.09
CA PRO A 335 10.87 28.10 -3.09
C PRO A 335 11.68 27.29 -4.11
N GLU A 336 11.52 27.64 -5.39
CA GLU A 336 12.04 26.93 -6.59
C GLU A 336 11.37 25.59 -6.93
N TRP A 337 10.50 25.06 -6.08
CA TRP A 337 9.74 23.82 -6.35
C TRP A 337 8.25 24.06 -6.59
N ASN A 338 7.80 25.31 -6.37
CA ASN A 338 6.39 25.71 -6.40
C ASN A 338 5.66 25.40 -7.72
N ASN A 339 6.38 25.34 -8.84
CA ASN A 339 5.81 25.07 -10.16
C ASN A 339 6.08 23.65 -10.68
N ASP A 340 6.90 22.88 -9.96
CA ASP A 340 7.46 21.63 -10.46
C ASP A 340 7.21 20.44 -9.52
N ALA A 341 6.65 20.70 -8.34
CA ALA A 341 6.27 19.69 -7.37
C ALA A 341 4.95 19.99 -6.66
N TYR A 342 4.18 18.93 -6.44
CA TYR A 342 2.98 18.97 -5.60
C TYR A 342 3.38 18.94 -4.11
N GLY A 343 3.01 19.99 -3.39
CA GLY A 343 3.20 20.12 -1.95
C GLY A 343 2.05 19.49 -1.18
N ILE A 344 2.35 18.48 -0.35
CA ILE A 344 1.38 17.83 0.55
C ILE A 344 1.78 18.16 2.00
N CYS A 345 0.90 18.82 2.74
CA CYS A 345 1.12 19.16 4.15
C CYS A 345 0.32 18.27 5.09
N ILE A 346 1.01 17.50 5.94
CA ILE A 346 0.37 16.75 7.01
C ILE A 346 0.16 17.71 8.19
N ILE A 347 -1.09 17.88 8.63
CA ILE A 347 -1.46 18.87 9.66
C ILE A 347 -1.01 18.34 11.03
N GLY A 348 0.00 18.97 11.62
CA GLY A 348 0.51 18.65 12.95
C GLY A 348 1.98 19.01 13.18
N ASP A 349 2.43 18.79 14.41
CA ASP A 349 3.85 18.84 14.80
C ASP A 349 4.43 17.42 14.81
N PHE A 350 5.24 17.13 13.79
CA PHE A 350 5.86 15.82 13.60
C PHE A 350 7.38 15.87 13.73
N ARG A 351 7.90 16.81 14.52
CA ARG A 351 9.35 16.85 14.83
C ARG A 351 9.82 15.58 15.52
N THR A 352 8.99 14.99 16.36
CA THR A 352 9.33 13.77 17.13
C THR A 352 8.49 12.56 16.74
N ALA A 353 7.16 12.63 16.94
CA ALA A 353 6.25 11.55 16.61
C ALA A 353 5.91 11.55 15.10
N PRO A 354 5.75 10.39 14.46
CA PRO A 354 5.26 10.31 13.09
C PRO A 354 3.75 10.58 13.02
N PRO A 355 3.22 10.89 11.81
CA PRO A 355 1.78 10.88 11.56
C PRO A 355 1.15 9.52 11.81
N ASN A 356 -0.13 9.49 12.19
CA ASN A 356 -0.84 8.23 12.37
C ASN A 356 -1.09 7.49 11.05
N GLU A 357 -1.48 6.22 11.16
CA GLU A 357 -1.70 5.36 9.99
C GLU A 357 -2.78 5.89 9.05
N LYS A 358 -3.81 6.59 9.55
CA LYS A 358 -4.87 7.17 8.71
C LYS A 358 -4.32 8.28 7.82
N ALA A 359 -3.52 9.20 8.39
CA ALA A 359 -2.88 10.27 7.64
C ALA A 359 -1.89 9.72 6.60
N LEU A 360 -1.04 8.76 6.99
CA LEU A 360 -0.08 8.13 6.07
C LEU A 360 -0.79 7.39 4.93
N SER A 361 -1.87 6.66 5.23
CA SER A 361 -2.69 5.99 4.22
C SER A 361 -3.34 6.98 3.26
N ALA A 362 -3.85 8.10 3.77
CA ALA A 362 -4.45 9.15 2.95
C ALA A 362 -3.43 9.79 1.99
N VAL A 363 -2.21 10.06 2.45
CA VAL A 363 -1.12 10.55 1.57
C VAL A 363 -0.82 9.53 0.46
N TYR A 364 -0.68 8.25 0.82
CA TYR A 364 -0.38 7.19 -0.15
C TYR A 364 -1.49 7.03 -1.20
N SER A 365 -2.75 6.97 -0.78
CA SER A 365 -3.89 6.86 -1.71
C SER A 365 -4.04 8.11 -2.57
N TRP A 366 -3.76 9.31 -2.03
CA TRP A 366 -3.81 10.55 -2.80
C TRP A 366 -2.74 10.63 -3.90
N ILE A 367 -1.52 10.18 -3.59
CA ILE A 367 -0.43 10.07 -4.58
C ILE A 367 -0.86 9.12 -5.71
N ARG A 368 -1.40 7.95 -5.38
CA ARG A 368 -1.92 6.98 -6.36
C ARG A 368 -3.05 7.57 -7.22
N CYS A 369 -3.95 8.32 -6.60
CA CYS A 369 -5.02 9.01 -7.32
C CYS A 369 -4.46 10.06 -8.30
N GLY A 370 -3.44 10.83 -7.90
CA GLY A 370 -2.77 11.80 -8.78
C GLY A 370 -2.14 11.15 -10.01
N ILE A 371 -1.53 9.97 -9.85
CA ILE A 371 -0.97 9.18 -10.96
C ILE A 371 -2.09 8.64 -11.86
N ALA A 372 -3.14 8.05 -11.26
CA ALA A 372 -4.26 7.48 -11.98
C ALA A 372 -5.02 8.53 -12.81
N ARG A 373 -5.11 9.76 -12.32
CA ARG A 373 -5.72 10.91 -13.02
C ARG A 373 -4.76 11.63 -13.96
N GLY A 374 -3.52 11.17 -14.10
CA GLY A 374 -2.54 11.75 -15.03
C GLY A 374 -2.00 13.12 -14.60
N HIS A 375 -2.14 13.50 -13.32
CA HIS A 375 -1.51 14.71 -12.78
C HIS A 375 -0.02 14.50 -12.48
N VAL A 376 0.37 13.25 -12.20
CA VAL A 376 1.74 12.88 -11.80
C VAL A 376 2.30 11.77 -12.68
N LYS A 377 3.58 11.88 -13.03
CA LYS A 377 4.29 10.87 -13.83
C LYS A 377 4.43 9.56 -13.05
N LYS A 378 4.49 8.44 -13.77
CA LYS A 378 4.62 7.10 -13.15
C LYS A 378 5.97 6.88 -12.46
N ASP A 379 7.02 7.55 -12.95
CA ASP A 379 8.39 7.56 -12.40
C ASP A 379 8.63 8.71 -11.42
N TYR A 380 7.57 9.16 -10.73
CA TYR A 380 7.68 10.25 -9.76
C TYR A 380 8.65 9.96 -8.61
N HIS A 381 9.04 11.05 -7.95
CA HIS A 381 9.90 11.04 -6.79
C HIS A 381 9.25 11.81 -5.63
N ILE A 382 9.62 11.44 -4.42
CA ILE A 382 9.19 12.08 -3.19
C ILE A 382 10.43 12.64 -2.51
N ILE A 383 10.36 13.91 -2.17
CA ILE A 383 11.32 14.55 -1.27
C ILE A 383 10.57 15.18 -0.10
N THR A 384 11.31 15.60 0.90
CA THR A 384 10.80 16.36 2.04
C THR A 384 11.20 17.83 1.92
N HIS A 385 10.49 18.72 2.61
CA HIS A 385 10.76 20.16 2.53
C HIS A 385 12.21 20.52 2.90
N ARG A 386 12.78 19.86 3.92
CA ARG A 386 14.19 19.98 4.31
C ARG A 386 15.21 19.63 3.20
N GLN A 387 14.80 18.88 2.18
CA GLN A 387 15.68 18.53 1.05
C GLN A 387 15.60 19.54 -0.10
N SER A 388 14.60 20.44 -0.08
CA SER A 388 14.36 21.38 -1.19
C SER A 388 15.50 22.39 -1.38
N GLN A 389 16.31 22.65 -0.35
CA GLN A 389 17.44 23.60 -0.37
C GLN A 389 18.63 23.14 0.48
N ARG A 390 19.83 23.66 0.18
CA ARG A 390 21.06 23.45 0.97
C ARG A 390 21.80 24.77 1.25
N PRO A 391 22.29 25.01 2.49
CA PRO A 391 21.96 24.23 3.70
C PRO A 391 20.44 24.20 3.92
N SER A 392 19.93 23.12 4.52
CA SER A 392 18.50 23.08 4.83
C SER A 392 18.20 24.27 5.75
N TYR A 393 17.22 25.07 5.37
CA TYR A 393 16.76 26.21 6.17
C TYR A 393 15.54 25.85 7.03
N THR A 394 15.07 24.60 6.96
CA THR A 394 13.83 24.16 7.61
C THR A 394 13.96 22.75 8.19
N GLU A 395 13.35 22.53 9.34
CA GLU A 395 13.19 21.21 9.96
C GLU A 395 12.03 20.42 9.31
N CYS A 396 11.13 21.10 8.57
CA CYS A 396 9.96 20.51 7.94
C CYS A 396 10.33 19.29 7.06
N PRO A 397 9.61 18.15 7.15
CA PRO A 397 8.35 17.89 7.84
C PRO A 397 8.50 17.37 9.29
N GLY A 398 9.63 17.64 9.94
CA GLY A 398 9.98 17.06 11.24
C GLY A 398 10.52 15.63 11.14
N ASP A 399 11.33 15.20 12.12
CA ASP A 399 12.03 13.91 12.05
C ASP A 399 11.07 12.73 12.14
N GLY A 400 9.96 12.86 12.87
CA GLY A 400 8.90 11.86 12.92
C GLY A 400 8.35 11.54 11.53
N THR A 401 7.97 12.56 10.76
CA THR A 401 7.52 12.36 9.37
C THR A 401 8.65 11.90 8.46
N PHE A 402 9.82 12.52 8.55
CA PHE A 402 10.97 12.20 7.70
C PHE A 402 11.39 10.73 7.83
N ASN A 403 11.46 10.20 9.05
CA ASN A 403 11.88 8.82 9.35
C ASN A 403 10.91 7.75 8.84
N VAL A 404 9.69 8.14 8.47
CA VAL A 404 8.71 7.27 7.82
C VAL A 404 8.77 7.43 6.31
N VAL A 405 8.74 8.68 5.82
CA VAL A 405 8.72 8.99 4.38
C VAL A 405 10.02 8.59 3.69
N ASN A 406 11.16 8.66 4.37
CA ASN A 406 12.47 8.29 3.81
C ASN A 406 12.62 6.78 3.53
N LYS A 407 11.65 5.96 3.95
CA LYS A 407 11.60 4.52 3.67
C LYS A 407 10.65 4.16 2.52
N TRP A 408 9.95 5.14 1.93
CA TRP A 408 9.03 4.88 0.82
C TRP A 408 9.80 4.61 -0.47
N SER A 409 9.36 3.67 -1.32
CA SER A 409 10.05 3.27 -2.57
C SER A 409 10.38 4.40 -3.54
N ARG A 410 9.59 5.48 -3.55
CA ARG A 410 9.82 6.65 -4.42
C ARG A 410 10.50 7.80 -3.70
N PHE A 411 10.94 7.60 -2.46
CA PHE A 411 11.76 8.58 -1.77
C PHE A 411 13.10 8.75 -2.50
N CYS A 412 13.51 9.99 -2.68
CA CYS A 412 14.79 10.35 -3.24
C CYS A 412 15.63 11.00 -2.14
N SER A 413 16.84 10.51 -1.89
CA SER A 413 17.75 11.08 -0.88
C SER A 413 18.46 12.34 -1.37
N PHE A 414 18.06 12.87 -2.53
CA PHE A 414 18.58 14.13 -3.07
C PHE A 414 18.72 15.16 -1.97
N GLN A 415 19.94 15.64 -1.84
CA GLN A 415 20.26 16.85 -1.10
C GLN A 415 20.70 17.86 -2.14
N ASN A 416 20.06 19.01 -2.16
CA ASN A 416 20.52 20.13 -2.98
C ASN A 416 22.02 20.32 -2.72
N SER A 417 22.89 20.30 -3.71
CA SER A 417 24.34 20.29 -3.47
C SER A 417 24.92 21.68 -3.19
N GLY A 418 24.12 22.75 -3.32
CA GLY A 418 24.63 24.12 -3.29
C GLY A 418 25.58 24.43 -4.47
N ALA A 419 25.64 23.56 -5.47
CA ALA A 419 26.48 23.75 -6.65
C ALA A 419 26.00 24.95 -7.47
N ASN A 420 26.95 25.69 -8.05
CA ASN A 420 26.64 26.73 -9.04
C ASN A 420 25.98 26.07 -10.25
N LEU A 421 24.69 26.35 -10.43
CA LEU A 421 23.95 25.91 -11.61
C LEU A 421 24.62 26.50 -12.86
N THR A 422 24.81 25.70 -13.90
CA THR A 422 25.13 26.28 -15.21
C THR A 422 23.92 27.07 -15.73
N ALA A 423 24.12 27.95 -16.71
CA ALA A 423 23.07 28.85 -17.22
C ALA A 423 21.79 28.12 -17.70
N ASN A 424 21.85 26.80 -17.95
CA ASN A 424 20.76 25.98 -18.47
C ASN A 424 20.24 24.91 -17.48
N GLU A 425 20.78 24.83 -16.25
CA GLU A 425 20.35 23.83 -15.26
C GLU A 425 19.41 24.45 -14.22
N THR A 426 18.28 23.79 -13.97
CA THR A 426 17.41 24.14 -12.83
C THR A 426 17.71 23.20 -11.66
N ARG A 427 17.41 23.64 -10.43
CA ARG A 427 17.53 22.74 -9.27
C ARG A 427 16.67 21.48 -9.41
N ILE A 428 15.55 21.60 -10.10
CA ILE A 428 14.66 20.47 -10.42
C ILE A 428 15.29 19.53 -11.44
N SER A 429 15.96 20.03 -12.49
CA SER A 429 16.64 19.15 -13.45
C SER A 429 17.78 18.37 -12.78
N LEU A 430 18.54 19.04 -11.90
CA LEU A 430 19.57 18.40 -11.09
C LEU A 430 18.98 17.33 -10.15
N ALA A 431 17.89 17.67 -9.46
CA ALA A 431 17.20 16.74 -8.58
C ALA A 431 16.67 15.54 -9.36
N LEU A 432 16.04 15.77 -10.51
CA LEU A 432 15.51 14.71 -11.37
C LEU A 432 16.63 13.78 -11.84
N ASP A 433 17.75 14.33 -12.28
CA ASP A 433 18.90 13.54 -12.72
C ASP A 433 19.53 12.75 -11.58
N PHE A 434 19.65 13.35 -10.39
CA PHE A 434 20.11 12.66 -9.20
C PHE A 434 19.15 11.53 -8.83
N CYS A 435 17.86 11.82 -8.68
CA CYS A 435 16.86 10.84 -8.26
C CYS A 435 16.73 9.68 -9.26
N LYS A 436 16.84 9.96 -10.56
CA LYS A 436 16.90 8.91 -11.59
C LYS A 436 18.15 8.04 -11.45
N LYS A 437 19.31 8.62 -11.16
CA LYS A 437 20.57 7.87 -10.95
C LYS A 437 20.56 7.09 -9.65
N GLU A 438 20.03 7.68 -8.58
CA GLU A 438 19.92 7.05 -7.27
C GLU A 438 18.98 5.84 -7.30
N LEU A 439 17.82 5.98 -7.95
CA LEU A 439 16.95 4.84 -8.20
C LEU A 439 17.67 3.78 -9.06
N LYS A 440 18.52 4.18 -10.01
CA LYS A 440 19.34 3.24 -10.79
C LYS A 440 20.51 2.62 -10.03
N SER A 441 20.98 3.19 -8.92
CA SER A 441 22.10 2.64 -8.12
C SER A 441 21.63 1.80 -6.95
N ASN A 442 20.45 2.10 -6.41
CA ASN A 442 19.76 1.27 -5.42
C ASN A 442 19.07 0.05 -6.08
N PHE A 443 18.95 0.07 -7.41
CA PHE A 443 18.70 -1.10 -8.26
C PHE A 443 20.02 -1.60 -8.83
N CYS A 444 20.34 -2.87 -8.66
CA CYS A 444 21.46 -3.45 -9.41
C CYS A 444 21.15 -3.38 -10.92
N GLU A 445 22.07 -2.82 -11.71
CA GLU A 445 22.00 -2.78 -13.17
C GLU A 445 21.88 -4.20 -13.77
N LYS A 446 20.66 -4.59 -14.11
CA LYS A 446 20.38 -5.52 -15.21
C LYS A 446 19.22 -4.97 -16.00
N GLU A 447 19.50 -3.99 -16.85
CA GLU A 447 18.81 -3.75 -18.13
C GLU A 447 19.43 -2.55 -18.86
N LEU A 448 20.68 -2.74 -19.31
CA LEU A 448 21.21 -2.02 -20.47
C LEU A 448 21.33 -3.05 -21.59
N ASN A 449 20.22 -3.27 -22.30
CA ASN A 449 20.17 -3.60 -23.71
C ASN A 449 18.69 -3.77 -24.11
N LEU A 450 18.18 -2.80 -24.87
CA LEU A 450 17.46 -3.00 -26.13
C LEU A 450 16.89 -1.66 -26.63
N SER A 451 17.52 -1.13 -27.66
CA SER A 451 16.87 -0.35 -28.72
C SER A 451 17.32 -0.99 -30.06
N PRO A 452 16.82 -0.60 -31.25
CA PRO A 452 15.46 -0.27 -31.69
C PRO A 452 15.15 -1.00 -33.03
N SER A 453 14.11 -1.85 -33.15
CA SER A 453 13.64 -2.30 -34.49
C SER A 453 12.36 -3.14 -34.44
N ALA A 454 11.30 -2.67 -35.11
CA ALA A 454 10.54 -3.46 -36.08
C ALA A 454 9.43 -2.60 -36.71
N SER A 455 9.71 -2.04 -37.89
CA SER A 455 8.71 -1.64 -38.87
C SER A 455 8.45 -2.82 -39.81
N ILE A 456 7.21 -3.31 -39.94
CA ILE A 456 6.67 -4.05 -41.10
C ILE A 456 5.14 -3.80 -41.09
N HIS A 457 4.61 -2.87 -41.88
CA HIS A 457 4.02 -3.01 -43.23
C HIS A 457 2.68 -3.79 -43.33
N LEU A 458 1.65 -3.02 -43.75
CA LEU A 458 0.49 -3.29 -44.64
C LEU A 458 -0.20 -4.68 -44.62
N PHE A 459 -1.54 -4.68 -44.56
CA PHE A 459 -2.44 -4.93 -45.72
C PHE A 459 -3.93 -4.98 -45.27
N MET A 460 -4.73 -3.99 -45.69
CA MET A 460 -6.07 -4.21 -46.27
C MET A 460 -5.86 -4.43 -47.79
N PRO A 461 -6.77 -5.00 -48.62
CA PRO A 461 -8.25 -5.08 -48.53
C PRO A 461 -8.81 -6.49 -48.92
N ILE A 462 -10.12 -6.79 -48.86
CA ILE A 462 -11.15 -6.79 -49.96
C ILE A 462 -12.36 -7.54 -49.33
N LEU A 463 -13.54 -6.93 -49.16
CA LEU A 463 -14.68 -6.74 -50.09
C LEU A 463 -15.57 -8.00 -50.30
N LEU A 464 -16.89 -7.72 -50.33
CA LEU A 464 -18.04 -8.53 -50.77
C LEU A 464 -18.51 -9.68 -49.84
N LEU A 465 -19.81 -9.95 -49.62
CA LEU A 465 -21.11 -9.30 -49.86
C LEU A 465 -22.17 -10.30 -49.29
N ILE A 466 -23.40 -9.82 -49.05
CA ILE A 466 -24.69 -10.58 -49.05
C ILE A 466 -25.23 -11.09 -47.69
N TYR A 467 -26.49 -10.89 -47.27
CA TYR A 467 -27.70 -10.13 -47.69
C TYR A 467 -28.66 -10.14 -46.46
N PHE A 468 -29.49 -9.10 -46.28
CA PHE A 468 -30.90 -9.03 -45.80
C PHE A 468 -31.31 -9.95 -44.62
N PHE A 469 -31.83 -9.45 -43.50
CA PHE A 469 -32.96 -8.53 -43.27
C PHE A 469 -32.76 -7.68 -42.01
#